data_AF-A0A2H0KE12-F1
#
_entry.id   AF-A0A2H0KE12-F1
#
_cell.length_a   1.000
_cell.length_b   1.000
_cell.length_c   1.000
_cell.angle_alpha   90.00
_cell.angle_beta   90.00
_cell.angle_gamma   90.00
#
_symmetry.space_group_name_H-M   'P 1'
#
loop_
_entity.id
_entity.type
_entity.pdbx_description
1 polymer ?
#
loop_
_entity_poly.entity_id
_entity_poly.type
_entity_poly.pdbx_seq_one_letter_code
_entity_poly.pdbx_strand_id
1 'polypeptide(L)'
;MEVLLWCAQGGWGIFPFLLNKIYLPYMDTLRENFLKTYANTPLSLRDEIILVFEGKPLTWNVAYLEVKVNTDIGTKILKELKELKLI
;
A
#
# COMPACT_ATOMS: atom_id res chain seq x y z
N MET A 1 6.98 14.25 5.01
CA MET A 1 6.69 15.20 6.10
C MET A 1 6.42 16.64 5.59
N GLU A 2 6.46 16.90 4.27
CA GLU A 2 6.26 18.25 3.69
C GLU A 2 4.81 18.58 3.24
N VAL A 3 3.94 17.58 3.06
CA VAL A 3 2.58 17.80 2.53
C VAL A 3 1.67 18.52 3.56
N LEU A 4 1.92 18.33 4.85
CA LEU A 4 1.11 18.91 5.93
C LEU A 4 1.39 20.41 6.14
N LEU A 5 2.57 20.90 5.78
CA LEU A 5 2.94 22.32 5.90
C LEU A 5 2.19 23.22 4.91
N TRP A 6 1.72 22.68 3.79
CA TRP A 6 0.96 23.42 2.77
C TRP A 6 -0.52 23.60 3.11
N CYS A 7 -1.11 22.75 3.96
CA CYS A 7 -2.52 22.86 4.36
C CYS A 7 -2.82 24.09 5.24
N ALA A 8 -1.82 24.63 5.92
CA ALA A 8 -1.98 25.80 6.80
C ALA A 8 -2.10 27.13 6.03
N GLN A 9 -1.81 27.17 4.72
CA GLN A 9 -1.77 28.39 3.90
C GLN A 9 -2.89 28.40 2.84
N GLY A 10 -4.15 28.41 3.28
CA GLY A 10 -5.26 29.05 2.54
C GLY A 10 -5.71 28.54 1.15
N GLY A 11 -5.15 27.47 0.58
CA GLY A 11 -5.52 26.97 -0.76
C GLY A 11 -6.66 25.92 -0.77
N TRP A 12 -7.91 26.30 -0.48
CA TRP A 12 -9.00 25.35 -0.16
C TRP A 12 -9.90 24.86 -1.33
N GLY A 13 -9.61 25.15 -2.60
CA GLY A 13 -10.55 24.85 -3.71
C GLY A 13 -10.26 23.62 -4.57
N ILE A 14 -8.99 23.24 -4.73
CA ILE A 14 -8.54 22.29 -5.78
C ILE A 14 -7.68 21.13 -5.23
N PHE A 15 -7.27 21.20 -3.97
CA PHE A 15 -6.33 20.26 -3.37
C PHE A 15 -6.90 18.83 -3.17
N PRO A 16 -8.15 18.64 -2.69
CA PRO A 16 -8.75 17.30 -2.60
C PRO A 16 -8.92 16.63 -3.98
N PHE A 17 -9.13 17.44 -5.01
CA PHE A 17 -9.32 16.98 -6.39
C PHE A 17 -8.01 16.44 -6.99
N LEU A 18 -6.89 17.12 -6.75
CA LEU A 18 -5.57 16.67 -7.20
C LEU A 18 -5.11 15.41 -6.48
N LEU A 19 -5.38 15.29 -5.18
CA LEU A 19 -5.12 14.06 -4.42
C LEU A 19 -5.87 12.89 -5.06
N ASN A 20 -7.17 12.99 -5.30
CA ASN A 20 -7.92 11.89 -5.90
C ASN A 20 -7.40 11.48 -7.30
N LYS A 21 -7.03 12.47 -8.14
CA LYS A 21 -6.55 12.24 -9.51
C LYS A 21 -5.19 11.53 -9.58
N ILE A 22 -4.33 11.74 -8.59
CA ILE A 22 -2.98 11.15 -8.57
C ILE A 22 -2.93 9.90 -7.66
N TYR A 23 -3.71 9.91 -6.58
CA TYR A 23 -3.66 8.89 -5.53
C TYR A 23 -4.31 7.58 -5.95
N LEU A 24 -5.47 7.63 -6.63
CA LEU A 24 -6.13 6.42 -7.15
C LEU A 24 -5.23 5.63 -8.10
N PRO A 25 -4.68 6.22 -9.19
CA PRO A 25 -3.81 5.47 -10.11
C PRO A 25 -2.51 5.01 -9.45
N TYR A 26 -1.98 5.77 -8.48
CA TYR A 26 -0.79 5.38 -7.75
C TYR A 26 -1.02 4.14 -6.88
N MET A 27 -2.13 4.05 -6.16
CA MET A 27 -2.46 2.84 -5.37
C MET A 27 -2.67 1.62 -6.28
N ASP A 28 -3.24 1.80 -7.47
CA ASP A 28 -3.37 0.72 -8.46
C ASP A 28 -2.01 0.18 -8.91
N THR A 29 -1.02 1.06 -9.15
CA THR A 29 0.34 0.60 -9.53
C THR A 29 1.04 -0.20 -8.43
N LEU A 30 0.90 0.19 -7.15
CA LEU A 30 1.46 -0.57 -6.04
C LEU A 30 0.79 -1.94 -5.90
N ARG A 31 -0.53 -2.00 -6.10
CA ARG A 31 -1.28 -3.24 -6.08
C ARG A 31 -0.82 -4.19 -7.18
N GLU A 32 -0.67 -3.69 -8.40
CA GLU A 32 -0.16 -4.47 -9.53
C GLU A 32 1.26 -5.00 -9.27
N ASN A 33 2.16 -4.15 -8.76
CA ASN A 33 3.51 -4.56 -8.38
C ASN A 33 3.48 -5.68 -7.34
N PHE A 34 2.69 -5.52 -6.27
CA PHE A 34 2.55 -6.55 -5.25
C PHE A 34 2.02 -7.86 -5.82
N LEU A 35 0.95 -7.83 -6.62
CA LEU A 35 0.36 -9.03 -7.21
C LEU A 35 1.34 -9.75 -8.14
N LYS A 36 2.15 -8.99 -8.87
CA LYS A 36 3.24 -9.53 -9.70
C LYS A 36 4.32 -10.17 -8.84
N THR A 37 4.77 -9.52 -7.78
CA THR A 37 5.75 -10.09 -6.84
C THR A 37 5.21 -11.37 -6.21
N TYR A 38 3.98 -11.36 -5.68
CA TYR A 38 3.33 -12.52 -5.09
C TYR A 38 3.16 -13.69 -6.07
N ALA A 39 2.83 -13.41 -7.34
CA ALA A 39 2.73 -14.43 -8.37
C ALA A 39 4.08 -15.13 -8.64
N ASN A 40 5.19 -14.40 -8.50
CA ASN A 40 6.54 -14.92 -8.65
C ASN A 40 7.10 -15.55 -7.36
N THR A 41 6.49 -15.29 -6.19
CA THR A 41 6.89 -15.90 -4.91
C THR A 41 6.59 -17.41 -4.92
N PRO A 42 7.60 -18.28 -4.74
CA PRO A 42 7.43 -19.73 -4.58
C PRO A 42 6.45 -20.08 -3.47
N LEU A 43 5.69 -21.17 -3.66
CA LEU A 43 4.67 -21.60 -2.70
C LEU A 43 5.20 -21.76 -1.27
N SER A 44 6.41 -22.28 -1.10
CA SER A 44 7.06 -22.48 0.20
C SER A 44 7.31 -21.18 0.96
N LEU A 45 7.52 -20.07 0.25
CA LEU A 45 7.77 -18.76 0.86
C LEU A 45 6.48 -18.01 1.15
N ARG A 46 5.32 -18.46 0.65
CA ARG A 46 4.06 -17.72 0.83
C ARG A 46 3.52 -17.73 2.26
N ASP A 47 3.98 -18.68 3.06
CA ASP A 47 3.66 -18.77 4.49
C ASP A 47 4.69 -18.05 5.36
N GLU A 48 5.75 -17.48 4.77
CA GLU A 48 6.72 -16.68 5.53
C GLU A 48 6.18 -15.29 5.87
N ILE A 49 6.64 -14.77 7.00
CA ILE A 49 6.28 -13.46 7.53
C ILE A 49 7.04 -12.38 6.76
N ILE A 50 6.33 -11.38 6.25
CA ILE A 50 6.88 -10.29 5.44
C ILE A 50 6.83 -8.93 6.12
N LEU A 51 5.93 -8.77 7.09
CA LEU A 51 5.64 -7.49 7.73
C LEU A 51 5.08 -7.75 9.12
N VAL A 52 5.36 -6.86 10.07
CA VAL A 52 4.66 -6.80 11.35
C VAL A 52 3.74 -5.59 11.31
N PHE A 53 2.45 -5.83 11.06
CA PHE A 53 1.43 -4.78 10.95
C PHE A 53 0.64 -4.71 12.25
N GLU A 54 0.62 -3.54 12.90
CA GLU A 54 -0.08 -3.31 14.18
C GLU A 54 0.27 -4.36 15.26
N GLY A 55 1.54 -4.78 15.30
CA GLY A 55 2.05 -5.76 16.27
C GLY A 55 1.72 -7.22 15.94
N LYS A 56 1.12 -7.49 14.76
CA LYS A 56 0.82 -8.84 14.28
C LYS A 56 1.71 -9.20 13.09
N PRO A 57 2.33 -10.38 13.08
CA PRO A 57 3.06 -10.85 11.90
C PRO A 57 2.06 -11.16 10.77
N LEU A 58 2.36 -10.65 9.57
CA LEU A 58 1.62 -10.92 8.35
C LEU A 58 2.49 -11.72 7.39
N THR A 59 1.90 -12.75 6.79
CA THR A 59 2.52 -13.53 5.73
C THR A 59 2.15 -13.01 4.36
N TRP A 60 2.85 -13.46 3.31
CA TRP A 60 2.47 -13.17 1.92
C TRP A 60 1.02 -13.56 1.62
N ASN A 61 0.56 -14.72 2.10
CA ASN A 61 -0.81 -15.20 1.89
C ASN A 61 -1.85 -14.26 2.51
N VAL A 62 -1.64 -13.84 3.76
CA VAL A 62 -2.58 -12.92 4.43
C VAL A 62 -2.58 -11.57 3.74
N ALA A 63 -1.39 -11.02 3.42
CA ALA A 63 -1.28 -9.77 2.67
C ALA A 63 -1.98 -9.85 1.31
N TYR A 64 -1.86 -10.97 0.61
CA TYR A 64 -2.54 -11.19 -0.67
C TYR A 64 -4.07 -11.16 -0.55
N LEU A 65 -4.64 -11.77 0.48
CA LEU A 65 -6.09 -11.75 0.69
C LEU A 65 -6.60 -10.32 0.90
N GLU A 66 -5.93 -9.55 1.75
CA GLU A 66 -6.28 -8.15 2.03
C GLU A 66 -6.15 -7.26 0.79
N VAL A 67 -5.04 -7.39 0.06
CA VAL A 67 -4.75 -6.60 -1.15
C VAL A 67 -5.68 -6.98 -2.30
N LYS A 68 -6.05 -8.25 -2.46
CA LYS A 68 -6.96 -8.70 -3.51
C LYS A 68 -8.39 -8.19 -3.29
N VAL A 69 -8.83 -8.14 -2.04
CA VAL A 69 -10.17 -7.67 -1.64
C VAL A 69 -10.23 -6.13 -1.61
N ASN A 70 -9.10 -5.44 -1.80
CA ASN A 70 -8.99 -3.98 -1.75
C ASN A 70 -9.49 -3.40 -0.42
N THR A 71 -9.09 -4.00 0.70
CA THR A 71 -9.43 -3.48 2.03
C THR A 71 -8.59 -2.25 2.39
N ASP A 72 -9.05 -1.45 3.36
CA ASP A 72 -8.26 -0.35 3.92
C ASP A 72 -6.95 -0.85 4.53
N ILE A 73 -6.96 -2.07 5.09
CA ILE A 73 -5.78 -2.75 5.61
C ILE A 73 -4.83 -3.08 4.46
N GLY A 74 -5.32 -3.64 3.36
CA GLY A 74 -4.53 -3.91 2.15
C GLY A 74 -3.85 -2.65 1.61
N THR A 75 -4.56 -1.52 1.61
CA THR A 75 -3.99 -0.21 1.24
C THR A 75 -2.84 0.20 2.16
N LYS A 76 -2.96 0.00 3.48
CA LYS A 76 -1.88 0.29 4.44
C LYS A 76 -0.69 -0.66 4.27
N ILE A 77 -0.95 -1.94 4.08
CA ILE A 77 0.08 -2.95 3.81
C ILE A 77 0.89 -2.57 2.57
N LEU A 78 0.25 -2.19 1.47
CA LEU A 78 0.96 -1.77 0.24
C LEU A 78 1.89 -0.57 0.48
N LYS A 79 1.48 0.39 1.31
CA LYS A 79 2.32 1.53 1.66
C LYS A 79 3.53 1.11 2.48
N GLU A 80 3.34 0.28 3.50
CA GLU A 80 4.44 -0.21 4.34
C GLU A 80 5.41 -1.08 3.53
N LEU A 81 4.91 -1.99 2.70
CA LEU A 81 5.77 -2.81 1.83
C LEU A 81 6.58 -1.95 0.84
N LYS A 82 6.01 -0.85 0.34
CA LYS A 82 6.72 0.12 -0.49
C LYS A 82 7.79 0.87 0.31
N GLU A 83 7.48 1.30 1.54
CA GLU A 83 8.44 1.97 2.43
C GLU A 83 9.64 1.06 2.75
N LEU A 84 9.38 -0.25 2.91
CA LEU A 84 10.39 -1.29 3.06
C LEU A 84 11.11 -1.67 1.75
N LYS A 85 10.71 -1.09 0.61
CA LYS A 85 11.23 -1.38 -0.73
C LYS A 85 11.13 -2.85 -1.13
N LEU A 86 10.11 -3.54 -0.63
CA LEU A 86 9.79 -4.91 -1.05
C LEU A 86 8.98 -4.93 -2.36
N ILE A 87 8.33 -3.81 -2.70
CA ILE A 87 7.53 -3.59 -3.92
C ILE A 87 7.63 -2.14 -4.42
#